data_AF-A0A258L9S5-F1
#
_entry.id   AF-A0A258L9S5-F1
#
_cell.length_a   1.000
_cell.length_b   1.000
_cell.length_c   1.000
_cell.angle_alpha   90.00
_cell.angle_beta   90.00
_cell.angle_gamma   90.00
#
_symmetry.space_group_name_H-M   'P 1'
#
loop_
_entity.id
_entity.type
_entity.pdbx_description
1 polymer ?
#
loop_
_entity_poly.entity_id
_entity_poly.type
_entity_poly.pdbx_seq_one_letter_code
_entity_poly.pdbx_strand_id
1 'polypeptide(L)'
;GFTQYYGPLLIRRSGQSTVDEYLKALSSTVNGVVNGPGRGYGSPQDMSLRAPFVDAAAALDPTNANIFTSYYPYGAVIGLALDLQLRSRPAPLTLDNYMRRLWLTHGVPETPYKPADLRLALTAVTGDAAFSERFFKTTIKGAELPDFEPLLARAGLKLRRKAPKRAWLGALRISVNGGEVLLAEPPAPNTPLYVAGVESGD
;
A
#
# COMPACT_ATOMS: atom_id res chain seq x y z
N GLY A 1 3.44 -3.58 -7.54
CA GLY A 1 3.53 -2.97 -6.19
C GLY A 1 4.96 -2.67 -5.77
N PHE A 2 5.85 -3.65 -5.62
CA PHE A 2 7.20 -3.40 -5.07
C PHE A 2 8.02 -2.39 -5.90
N THR A 3 7.83 -2.35 -7.23
CA THR A 3 8.41 -1.30 -8.08
C THR A 3 8.01 0.11 -7.63
N GLN A 4 6.76 0.32 -7.23
CA GLN A 4 6.24 1.59 -6.72
C GLN A 4 6.87 1.96 -5.36
N TYR A 5 7.27 0.97 -4.55
CA TYR A 5 8.07 1.20 -3.34
C TYR A 5 9.53 1.56 -3.67
N TYR A 6 10.15 0.82 -4.59
CA TYR A 6 11.54 1.03 -4.98
C TYR A 6 11.76 2.33 -5.74
N GLY A 7 10.84 2.81 -6.57
CA GLY A 7 11.03 4.02 -7.38
C GLY A 7 11.52 5.23 -6.56
N PRO A 8 10.73 5.74 -5.61
CA PRO A 8 11.15 6.84 -4.74
C PRO A 8 12.36 6.50 -3.86
N LEU A 9 12.47 5.24 -3.42
CA LEU A 9 13.59 4.78 -2.59
C LEU A 9 14.92 4.80 -3.36
N LEU A 10 14.92 4.42 -4.63
CA LEU A 10 16.12 4.42 -5.48
C LEU A 10 16.56 5.84 -5.82
N ILE A 11 15.62 6.75 -6.09
CA ILE A 11 15.90 8.20 -6.24
C ILE A 11 16.57 8.74 -4.96
N ARG A 12 16.06 8.35 -3.78
CA ARG A 12 16.67 8.73 -2.50
C ARG A 12 18.07 8.16 -2.35
N ARG A 13 18.26 6.87 -2.65
CA ARG A 13 19.55 6.17 -2.52
C ARG A 13 20.60 6.66 -3.51
N SER A 14 20.21 7.17 -4.68
CA SER A 14 21.12 7.82 -5.64
C SER A 14 21.47 9.26 -5.29
N GLY A 15 20.94 9.80 -4.19
CA GLY A 15 21.20 11.17 -3.75
C GLY A 15 20.43 12.24 -4.53
N GLN A 16 19.46 11.85 -5.35
CA GLN A 16 18.66 12.75 -6.19
C GLN A 16 17.41 13.29 -5.47
N SER A 17 17.20 12.91 -4.20
CA SER A 17 16.21 13.51 -3.33
C SER A 17 16.68 13.57 -1.88
N THR A 18 16.10 14.50 -1.13
CA THR A 18 16.28 14.64 0.31
C THR A 18 15.50 13.57 1.07
N VAL A 19 15.82 13.40 2.36
CA VAL A 19 15.04 12.53 3.26
C VAL A 19 13.60 13.03 3.39
N ASP A 20 13.40 14.35 3.48
CA ASP A 20 12.08 14.94 3.67
C ASP A 20 11.17 14.74 2.45
N GLU A 21 11.71 14.90 1.24
CA GLU A 21 10.96 14.62 0.00
C GLU A 21 10.55 13.14 -0.09
N TYR A 22 11.48 12.23 0.22
CA TYR A 22 11.20 10.80 0.26
C TYR A 22 10.12 10.46 1.31
N LEU A 23 10.26 10.97 2.53
CA LEU A 23 9.30 10.72 3.62
C LEU A 23 7.94 11.36 3.35
N LYS A 24 7.88 12.50 2.66
CA LYS A 24 6.61 13.11 2.22
C LYS A 24 5.89 12.20 1.23
N ALA A 25 6.60 11.69 0.21
CA ALA A 25 6.03 10.76 -0.75
C ALA A 25 5.57 9.45 -0.08
N LEU A 26 6.43 8.87 0.77
CA LEU A 26 6.12 7.66 1.52
C LEU A 26 4.90 7.84 2.43
N SER A 27 4.83 8.97 3.15
CA SER A 27 3.70 9.30 4.02
C SER A 27 2.40 9.42 3.23
N SER A 28 2.42 10.01 2.04
CA SER A 28 1.25 10.10 1.17
C SER A 28 0.77 8.71 0.75
N THR A 29 1.68 7.84 0.32
CA THR A 29 1.35 6.46 -0.07
C THR A 29 0.79 5.65 1.09
N VAL A 30 1.44 5.71 2.26
CA VAL A 30 0.96 5.02 3.47
C VAL A 30 -0.41 5.54 3.90
N ASN A 31 -0.63 6.86 3.92
CA ASN A 31 -1.92 7.44 4.30
C ASN A 31 -3.05 7.02 3.36
N GLY A 32 -2.80 7.01 2.04
CA GLY A 32 -3.81 6.62 1.06
C GLY A 32 -4.26 5.16 1.21
N VAL A 33 -3.33 4.26 1.52
CA VAL A 33 -3.65 2.84 1.74
C VAL A 33 -4.25 2.63 3.11
N VAL A 34 -3.59 3.06 4.20
CA VAL A 34 -4.01 2.75 5.58
C VAL A 34 -5.37 3.35 5.92
N ASN A 35 -5.66 4.58 5.47
CA ASN A 35 -6.93 5.24 5.76
C ASN A 35 -7.99 5.01 4.67
N GLY A 36 -7.64 4.35 3.57
CA GLY A 36 -8.56 4.09 2.46
C GLY A 36 -9.53 2.94 2.78
N PRO A 37 -10.80 3.04 2.37
CA PRO A 37 -11.82 2.02 2.68
C PRO A 37 -11.63 0.72 1.88
N GLY A 38 -10.98 0.77 0.71
CA GLY A 38 -10.93 -0.36 -0.23
C GLY A 38 -10.28 -1.64 0.32
N ARG A 39 -9.37 -1.52 1.32
CA ARG A 39 -8.79 -2.67 2.03
C ARG A 39 -9.83 -3.54 2.75
N GLY A 40 -10.95 -2.95 3.16
CA GLY A 40 -12.07 -3.69 3.77
C GLY A 40 -12.80 -4.61 2.79
N TYR A 41 -12.57 -4.45 1.48
CA TYR A 41 -13.30 -5.14 0.42
C TYR A 41 -12.46 -6.14 -0.39
N GLY A 42 -11.18 -6.30 -0.03
CA GLY A 42 -10.33 -7.31 -0.64
C GLY A 42 -8.85 -7.19 -0.28
N SER A 43 -8.16 -8.32 -0.48
CA SER A 43 -6.72 -8.43 -0.36
C SER A 43 -6.00 -7.67 -1.48
N PRO A 44 -4.68 -7.42 -1.36
CA PRO A 44 -3.88 -6.89 -2.47
C PRO A 44 -3.95 -7.78 -3.72
N GLN A 45 -4.05 -9.10 -3.53
CA GLN A 45 -4.21 -10.04 -4.64
C GLN A 45 -5.57 -9.83 -5.32
N ASP A 46 -6.66 -9.66 -4.55
CA ASP A 46 -7.99 -9.37 -5.11
C ASP A 46 -7.99 -8.05 -5.89
N MET A 47 -7.35 -7.01 -5.36
CA MET A 47 -7.21 -5.72 -6.05
C MET A 47 -6.45 -5.88 -7.37
N SER A 48 -5.41 -6.72 -7.41
CA SER A 48 -4.68 -7.02 -8.64
C SER A 48 -5.55 -7.77 -9.66
N LEU A 49 -6.36 -8.73 -9.22
CA LEU A 49 -7.27 -9.49 -10.09
C LEU A 49 -8.43 -8.63 -10.61
N ARG A 50 -8.81 -7.58 -9.86
CA ARG A 50 -9.81 -6.60 -10.29
C ARG A 50 -9.29 -5.58 -11.30
N ALA A 51 -7.97 -5.48 -11.51
CA ALA A 51 -7.35 -4.48 -12.38
C ALA A 51 -8.02 -4.36 -13.77
N PRO A 52 -8.38 -5.45 -14.48
CA PRO A 52 -9.05 -5.34 -15.79
C PRO A 52 -10.42 -4.63 -15.78
N PHE A 53 -11.01 -4.37 -14.61
CA PHE A 53 -12.32 -3.73 -14.48
C PHE A 53 -12.25 -2.30 -13.94
N VAL A 54 -11.09 -1.90 -13.40
CA VAL A 54 -10.94 -0.65 -12.62
C VAL A 54 -9.66 0.12 -12.93
N ASP A 55 -8.69 -0.51 -13.60
CA ASP A 55 -7.39 0.04 -13.97
C ASP A 55 -7.26 0.01 -15.49
N ALA A 56 -7.48 1.17 -16.12
CA ALA A 56 -7.39 1.41 -17.57
C ALA A 56 -8.44 0.74 -18.48
N ALA A 57 -9.41 -0.01 -17.94
CA ALA A 57 -10.61 -0.39 -18.68
C ALA A 57 -11.68 0.70 -18.52
N ALA A 58 -12.00 1.39 -19.61
CA ALA A 58 -13.11 2.34 -19.64
C ALA A 58 -14.44 1.58 -19.67
N ALA A 59 -14.88 1.07 -18.52
CA ALA A 59 -16.30 0.79 -18.35
C ALA A 59 -17.03 2.15 -18.26
N LEU A 60 -18.06 2.35 -19.08
CA LEU A 60 -18.97 3.49 -18.95
C LEU A 60 -19.84 3.38 -17.69
N ASP A 61 -19.87 2.21 -17.07
CA ASP A 61 -20.63 1.95 -15.85
C ASP A 61 -20.01 2.68 -14.66
N PRO A 62 -20.83 3.30 -13.79
CA PRO A 62 -20.36 3.86 -12.53
C PRO A 62 -19.63 2.81 -11.69
N THR A 63 -18.43 3.15 -11.22
CA THR A 63 -17.66 2.30 -10.28
C THR A 63 -17.63 2.93 -8.90
N ASN A 64 -17.64 2.10 -7.85
CA ASN A 64 -17.52 2.58 -6.49
C ASN A 64 -16.05 2.66 -6.07
N ALA A 65 -15.48 3.86 -6.02
CA ALA A 65 -14.09 4.07 -5.63
C ALA A 65 -13.78 3.58 -4.19
N ASN A 66 -14.79 3.46 -3.31
CA ASN A 66 -14.60 3.03 -1.94
C ASN A 66 -14.31 1.53 -1.77
N ILE A 67 -14.59 0.70 -2.78
CA ILE A 67 -14.36 -0.75 -2.72
C ILE A 67 -13.04 -1.19 -3.39
N PHE A 68 -12.27 -0.23 -3.89
CA PHE A 68 -11.02 -0.49 -4.59
C PHE A 68 -9.85 0.28 -3.96
N THR A 69 -8.69 -0.33 -3.96
CA THR A 69 -7.43 0.34 -3.65
C THR A 69 -6.41 -0.17 -4.66
N SER A 70 -5.81 0.75 -5.41
CA SER A 70 -4.86 0.37 -6.45
C SER A 70 -3.75 -0.52 -5.90
N TYR A 71 -3.49 -1.64 -6.59
CA TYR A 71 -2.47 -2.61 -6.21
C TYR A 71 -1.04 -2.06 -6.33
N TYR A 72 -0.85 -0.91 -7.00
CA TYR A 72 0.42 -0.18 -7.01
C TYR A 72 0.78 0.39 -5.63
N PRO A 73 0.04 1.38 -5.07
CA PRO A 73 0.31 1.91 -3.73
C PRO A 73 0.09 0.86 -2.64
N TYR A 74 -0.89 -0.03 -2.77
CA TYR A 74 -1.09 -1.10 -1.79
C TYR A 74 0.14 -2.02 -1.73
N GLY A 75 0.62 -2.47 -2.89
CA GLY A 75 1.86 -3.25 -2.95
C GLY A 75 3.10 -2.45 -2.53
N ALA A 76 3.12 -1.13 -2.66
CA ALA A 76 4.22 -0.31 -2.15
C ALA A 76 4.27 -0.29 -0.62
N VAL A 77 3.10 -0.17 0.04
CA VAL A 77 2.97 -0.24 1.50
C VAL A 77 3.33 -1.63 2.03
N ILE A 78 3.00 -2.69 1.30
CA ILE A 78 3.46 -4.05 1.61
C ILE A 78 4.98 -4.18 1.46
N GLY A 79 5.56 -3.55 0.43
CA GLY A 79 7.01 -3.48 0.25
C GLY A 79 7.70 -2.80 1.45
N LEU A 80 7.18 -1.66 1.90
CA LEU A 80 7.64 -0.99 3.12
C LEU A 80 7.50 -1.89 4.36
N ALA A 81 6.32 -2.49 4.54
CA ALA A 81 6.04 -3.36 5.67
C ALA A 81 7.00 -4.56 5.73
N LEU A 82 7.27 -5.19 4.60
CA LEU A 82 8.19 -6.32 4.52
C LEU A 82 9.64 -5.86 4.75
N ASP A 83 10.09 -4.76 4.14
CA ASP A 83 11.46 -4.25 4.35
C ASP A 83 11.72 -3.94 5.83
N LEU A 84 10.78 -3.26 6.50
CA LEU A 84 10.92 -2.93 7.92
C LEU A 84 10.90 -4.17 8.83
N GLN A 85 10.06 -5.16 8.53
CA GLN A 85 10.03 -6.43 9.28
C GLN A 85 11.33 -7.22 9.09
N LEU A 86 11.88 -7.27 7.87
CA LEU A 86 13.16 -7.93 7.58
C LEU A 86 14.32 -7.24 8.29
N ARG A 87 14.36 -5.91 8.30
CA ARG A 87 15.38 -5.11 9.02
C ARG A 87 15.28 -5.26 10.53
N SER A 88 14.09 -5.59 11.02
CA SER A 88 13.79 -5.77 12.44
C SER A 88 14.17 -7.14 13.01
N ARG A 89 14.70 -8.05 12.18
CA ARG A 89 15.16 -9.39 12.60
C ARG A 89 16.49 -9.29 13.38
N PRO A 90 16.82 -10.28 14.24
CA PRO A 90 18.08 -10.29 14.99
C PRO A 90 19.33 -10.26 14.08
N ALA A 91 19.29 -10.98 12.96
CA ALA A 91 20.21 -10.82 11.85
C ALA A 91 19.49 -10.00 10.77
N PRO A 92 19.78 -8.70 10.62
CA PRO A 92 19.00 -7.83 9.74
C PRO A 92 19.10 -8.26 8.28
N LEU A 93 17.94 -8.38 7.65
CA LEU A 93 17.79 -8.57 6.21
C LEU A 93 17.10 -7.34 5.62
N THR A 94 17.08 -7.24 4.30
CA THR A 94 16.39 -6.18 3.57
C THR A 94 15.51 -6.77 2.48
N LEU A 95 14.57 -5.96 2.00
CA LEU A 95 13.80 -6.30 0.81
C LEU A 95 14.71 -6.55 -0.40
N ASP A 96 15.88 -5.91 -0.46
CA ASP A 96 16.88 -6.15 -1.51
C ASP A 96 17.39 -7.60 -1.49
N ASN A 97 17.50 -8.24 -0.32
CA ASN A 97 17.86 -9.66 -0.22
C ASN A 97 16.78 -10.53 -0.88
N TYR A 98 15.51 -10.22 -0.62
CA TYR A 98 14.37 -10.94 -1.20
C TYR A 98 14.27 -10.74 -2.71
N MET A 99 14.38 -9.49 -3.18
CA MET A 99 14.35 -9.18 -4.61
C MET A 99 15.52 -9.78 -5.37
N ARG A 100 16.74 -9.75 -4.78
CA ARG A 100 17.92 -10.39 -5.39
C ARG A 100 17.74 -11.91 -5.49
N ARG A 101 17.15 -12.56 -4.47
CA ARG A 101 16.85 -13.99 -4.53
C ARG A 101 15.91 -14.29 -5.70
N LEU A 102 14.79 -13.56 -5.82
CA LEU A 102 13.84 -13.74 -6.91
C LEU A 102 14.48 -13.47 -8.29
N TRP A 103 15.29 -12.42 -8.39
CA TRP A 103 16.01 -12.11 -9.63
C TRP A 103 16.94 -13.25 -10.04
N LEU A 104 17.74 -13.77 -9.12
CA LEU A 104 18.68 -14.87 -9.43
C LEU A 104 17.98 -16.19 -9.75
N THR A 105 16.83 -16.49 -9.13
CA THR A 105 16.13 -17.77 -9.34
C THR A 105 15.12 -17.76 -10.49
N HIS A 106 14.57 -16.60 -10.84
CA HIS A 106 13.53 -16.47 -11.86
C HIS A 106 13.89 -15.48 -12.96
N GLY A 107 14.44 -14.31 -12.61
CA GLY A 107 14.75 -13.27 -13.58
C GLY A 107 15.90 -13.61 -14.51
N VAL A 108 17.08 -13.96 -13.95
CA VAL A 108 18.28 -14.35 -14.71
C VAL A 108 18.04 -15.55 -15.64
N PRO A 109 17.44 -16.66 -15.18
CA PRO A 109 17.15 -17.80 -16.06
C PRO A 109 15.86 -17.63 -16.87
N GLU A 110 15.21 -16.46 -16.82
CA GLU A 110 13.94 -16.17 -17.49
C GLU A 110 12.83 -17.21 -17.20
N THR A 111 12.83 -17.75 -15.98
CA THR A 111 11.87 -18.75 -15.55
C THR A 111 10.66 -18.06 -14.89
N PRO A 112 9.43 -18.21 -15.42
CA PRO A 112 8.25 -17.64 -14.81
C PRO A 112 8.07 -18.10 -13.36
N TYR A 113 7.60 -17.21 -12.50
CA TYR A 113 7.26 -17.55 -11.11
C TYR A 113 5.75 -17.71 -10.94
N LYS A 114 5.37 -18.53 -9.96
CA LYS A 114 4.03 -18.66 -9.41
C LYS A 114 3.97 -18.00 -8.02
N PRO A 115 2.79 -17.70 -7.48
CA PRO A 115 2.67 -17.15 -6.12
C PRO A 115 3.35 -18.01 -5.04
N ALA A 116 3.38 -19.33 -5.21
CA ALA A 116 4.08 -20.24 -4.30
C ALA A 116 5.60 -20.01 -4.28
N ASP A 117 6.20 -19.68 -5.43
CA ASP A 117 7.64 -19.48 -5.56
C ASP A 117 8.10 -18.22 -4.82
N LEU A 118 7.26 -17.18 -4.82
CA LEU A 118 7.48 -15.96 -4.05
C LEU A 118 7.61 -16.26 -2.54
N ARG A 119 6.68 -17.07 -2.01
CA ARG A 119 6.72 -17.50 -0.60
C ARG A 119 7.94 -18.36 -0.30
N LEU A 120 8.29 -19.29 -1.18
CA LEU A 120 9.48 -20.14 -1.02
C LEU A 120 10.77 -19.32 -1.05
N ALA A 121 10.87 -18.32 -1.92
CA ALA A 121 12.00 -17.40 -1.96
C ALA A 121 12.12 -16.59 -0.67
N LEU A 122 11.00 -16.14 -0.08
CA LEU A 122 11.02 -15.44 1.21
C LEU A 122 11.48 -16.36 2.34
N THR A 123 11.04 -17.63 2.36
CA THR A 123 11.52 -18.64 3.29
C THR A 123 13.01 -18.87 3.14
N ALA A 124 13.52 -19.00 1.91
CA ALA A 124 14.94 -19.19 1.65
C ALA A 124 15.80 -18.00 2.14
N VAL A 125 15.27 -16.78 2.06
CA VAL A 125 15.96 -15.55 2.51
C VAL A 125 15.95 -15.41 4.02
N THR A 126 14.83 -15.72 4.65
CA THR A 126 14.62 -15.50 6.10
C THR A 126 15.04 -16.68 6.97
N GLY A 127 15.12 -17.89 6.39
CA GLY A 127 15.23 -19.15 7.12
C GLY A 127 13.97 -19.51 7.92
N ASP A 128 12.83 -18.85 7.66
CA ASP A 128 11.65 -18.87 8.53
C ASP A 128 10.38 -19.13 7.72
N ALA A 129 10.06 -20.41 7.55
CA ALA A 129 8.88 -20.82 6.78
C ALA A 129 7.56 -20.35 7.42
N ALA A 130 7.52 -20.28 8.75
CA ALA A 130 6.31 -19.89 9.48
C ALA A 130 6.03 -18.39 9.29
N PHE A 131 7.07 -17.55 9.30
CA PHE A 131 6.95 -16.13 8.94
C PHE A 131 6.43 -15.96 7.51
N SER A 132 7.04 -16.63 6.53
CA SER A 132 6.61 -16.52 5.14
C SER A 132 5.17 -16.98 4.93
N GLU A 133 4.77 -18.10 5.54
CA GLU A 133 3.40 -18.61 5.44
C GLU A 133 2.40 -17.60 6.03
N ARG A 134 2.68 -17.08 7.23
CA ARG A 134 1.82 -16.06 7.86
C ARG A 134 1.72 -14.81 6.98
N PHE A 135 2.83 -14.28 6.50
CA PHE A 135 2.85 -13.07 5.66
C PHE A 135 1.99 -13.25 4.40
N PHE A 136 2.15 -14.36 3.67
CA PHE A 136 1.35 -14.60 2.47
C PHE A 136 -0.13 -14.86 2.78
N LYS A 137 -0.43 -15.57 3.88
CA LYS A 137 -1.80 -15.84 4.30
C LYS A 137 -2.54 -14.57 4.73
N THR A 138 -1.94 -13.75 5.59
CA THR A 138 -2.64 -12.61 6.21
C THR A 138 -2.51 -11.31 5.43
N THR A 139 -1.38 -11.08 4.76
CA THR A 139 -1.11 -9.82 4.05
C THR A 139 -1.38 -9.91 2.55
N ILE A 140 -1.01 -11.01 1.88
CA ILE A 140 -1.15 -11.11 0.41
C ILE A 140 -2.53 -11.63 0.01
N LYS A 141 -2.98 -12.72 0.66
CA LYS A 141 -4.31 -13.32 0.47
C LYS A 141 -5.36 -12.73 1.41
N GLY A 142 -4.93 -12.17 2.54
CA GLY A 142 -5.75 -11.35 3.42
C GLY A 142 -5.49 -9.86 3.16
N ALA A 143 -5.98 -9.00 4.06
CA ALA A 143 -5.81 -7.55 3.98
C ALA A 143 -5.11 -6.96 5.21
N GLU A 144 -4.46 -7.79 6.03
CA GLU A 144 -3.76 -7.31 7.23
C GLU A 144 -2.50 -6.52 6.87
N LEU A 145 -2.21 -5.48 7.65
CA LEU A 145 -0.93 -4.77 7.64
C LEU A 145 -0.36 -4.81 9.06
N PRO A 146 0.97 -4.83 9.23
CA PRO A 146 1.56 -4.78 10.55
C PRO A 146 1.34 -3.40 11.20
N ASP A 147 1.54 -3.35 12.52
CA ASP A 147 1.68 -2.07 13.20
C ASP A 147 2.97 -1.37 12.75
N PHE A 148 2.82 -0.25 12.04
CA PHE A 148 3.94 0.52 11.50
C PHE A 148 4.69 1.33 12.55
N GLU A 149 4.07 1.73 13.66
CA GLU A 149 4.71 2.62 14.64
C GLU A 149 6.01 2.01 15.23
N PRO A 150 6.03 0.78 15.77
CA PRO A 150 7.25 0.19 16.31
C PRO A 150 8.29 -0.12 15.22
N LEU A 151 7.84 -0.45 14.01
CA LEU A 151 8.72 -0.72 12.87
C LEU A 151 9.44 0.54 12.37
N LEU A 152 8.72 1.65 12.26
CA LEU A 152 9.26 2.95 11.88
C LEU A 152 10.17 3.52 12.99
N ALA A 153 9.81 3.33 14.26
CA ALA A 153 10.62 3.78 15.39
C ALA A 153 12.03 3.17 15.38
N ARG A 154 12.15 1.87 15.04
CA ARG A 154 13.46 1.20 14.86
C ARG A 154 14.29 1.78 13.72
N ALA A 155 13.66 2.39 12.73
CA ALA A 155 14.31 3.10 11.64
C ALA A 155 14.60 4.59 11.97
N GLY A 156 14.38 5.03 13.21
CA GLY A 156 14.56 6.42 13.63
C GLY A 156 13.42 7.35 13.18
N LEU A 157 12.28 6.80 12.77
CA LEU A 157 11.13 7.54 12.27
C LEU A 157 9.98 7.53 13.27
N LYS A 158 9.27 8.66 13.38
CA LYS A 158 8.13 8.81 14.29
C LYS A 158 6.83 8.85 13.52
N LEU A 159 5.94 7.88 13.75
CA LEU A 159 4.59 7.92 13.19
C LEU A 159 3.67 8.76 14.09
N ARG A 160 3.01 9.77 13.52
CA ARG A 160 2.08 10.65 14.23
C ARG A 160 0.94 11.09 13.31
N ARG A 161 -0.26 11.21 13.89
CA ARG A 161 -1.40 11.85 13.23
C ARG A 161 -1.11 13.34 13.05
N LYS A 162 -1.34 13.88 11.84
CA LYS A 162 -1.05 15.28 11.50
C LYS A 162 -1.88 16.29 12.32
N ALA A 163 -3.16 16.00 12.55
CA ALA A 163 -4.08 16.91 13.23
C ALA A 163 -5.09 16.15 14.12
N PRO A 164 -4.65 15.54 15.24
CA PRO A 164 -5.48 14.62 16.02
C PRO A 164 -6.69 15.26 16.70
N LYS A 165 -6.73 16.59 16.83
CA LYS A 165 -7.81 17.34 17.49
C LYS A 165 -8.70 18.12 16.52
N ARG A 166 -8.40 18.07 15.21
CA ARG A 166 -9.16 18.83 14.22
C ARG A 166 -10.36 18.01 13.75
N ALA A 167 -11.52 18.65 13.66
CA ALA A 167 -12.69 18.04 13.05
C ALA A 167 -12.39 17.64 11.59
N TRP A 168 -12.99 16.54 11.16
CA TRP A 168 -12.77 15.96 9.83
C TRP A 168 -14.10 15.43 9.31
N LEU A 169 -14.39 15.66 8.03
CA LEU A 169 -15.66 15.29 7.40
C LEU A 169 -15.58 13.95 6.63
N GLY A 170 -14.37 13.48 6.33
CA GLY A 170 -14.10 12.42 5.37
C GLY A 170 -13.02 12.82 4.36
N ALA A 171 -12.47 11.87 3.63
CA ALA A 171 -11.63 12.19 2.47
C ALA A 171 -12.58 12.69 1.36
N LEU A 172 -12.49 13.96 1.00
CA LEU A 172 -13.41 14.58 0.05
C LEU A 172 -12.77 14.66 -1.32
N ARG A 173 -13.50 14.21 -2.34
CA ARG A 173 -13.29 14.63 -3.72
C ARG A 173 -14.39 15.62 -4.04
N ILE A 174 -14.01 16.89 -4.16
CA ILE A 174 -14.94 17.98 -4.46
C ILE A 174 -14.65 18.53 -5.86
N SER A 175 -15.71 18.87 -6.56
CA SER A 175 -15.67 19.73 -7.74
C SER A 175 -16.11 21.12 -7.33
N VAL A 176 -15.41 22.15 -7.81
CA VAL A 176 -15.78 23.55 -7.57
C VAL A 176 -16.20 24.13 -8.91
N ASN A 177 -17.46 24.55 -9.02
CA ASN A 177 -18.00 25.18 -10.22
C ASN A 177 -18.58 26.56 -9.86
N GLY A 178 -17.79 27.60 -10.08
CA GLY A 178 -18.16 28.95 -9.66
C GLY A 178 -18.32 29.05 -8.14
N GLY A 179 -19.54 29.32 -7.66
CA GLY A 179 -19.87 29.42 -6.24
C GLY A 179 -20.33 28.11 -5.59
N GLU A 180 -20.46 27.03 -6.38
CA GLU A 180 -20.94 25.73 -5.90
C GLU A 180 -19.77 24.79 -5.62
N VAL A 181 -19.91 24.02 -4.54
CA VAL A 181 -18.99 22.93 -4.18
C VAL A 181 -19.82 21.66 -4.18
N LEU A 182 -19.50 20.74 -5.08
CA LEU A 182 -20.21 19.48 -5.25
C LEU A 182 -19.31 18.32 -4.83
N LEU A 183 -19.88 17.32 -4.18
CA LEU A 183 -19.19 16.07 -3.92
C LEU A 183 -19.07 15.25 -5.22
N ALA A 184 -17.85 15.02 -5.69
CA ALA A 184 -17.58 14.33 -6.96
C ALA A 184 -17.68 12.79 -6.84
N GLU A 185 -17.60 12.25 -5.62
CA GLU A 185 -17.72 10.83 -5.33
C GLU A 185 -18.44 10.62 -4.00
N PRO A 186 -19.15 9.48 -3.81
CA PRO A 186 -19.77 9.16 -2.53
C PRO A 186 -18.76 9.15 -1.37
N PRO A 187 -19.11 9.70 -0.19
CA PRO A 187 -18.23 9.68 0.97
C PRO A 187 -17.79 8.26 1.33
N ALA A 188 -16.55 8.12 1.80
CA ALA A 188 -16.06 6.83 2.28
C ALA A 188 -16.91 6.32 3.46
N PRO A 189 -17.22 5.01 3.53
CA PRO A 189 -17.95 4.43 4.66
C PRO A 189 -17.32 4.79 6.01
N ASN A 190 -18.17 4.95 7.03
CA ASN A 190 -17.77 5.32 8.40
C ASN A 190 -17.11 6.70 8.55
N THR A 191 -17.26 7.59 7.56
CA THR A 191 -16.89 9.01 7.71
C THR A 191 -18.07 9.87 8.16
N PRO A 192 -17.85 11.05 8.77
CA PRO A 192 -18.96 11.90 9.19
C PRO A 192 -19.94 12.30 8.09
N LEU A 193 -19.48 12.57 6.86
CA LEU A 193 -20.41 12.83 5.73
C LEU A 193 -21.21 11.59 5.32
N TYR A 194 -20.60 10.40 5.36
CA TYR A 194 -21.32 9.15 5.10
C TYR A 194 -22.45 8.95 6.13
N VAL A 195 -22.17 9.21 7.41
CA VAL A 195 -23.16 9.12 8.49
C VAL A 195 -24.26 10.18 8.35
N ALA A 196 -23.92 11.36 7.81
CA ALA A 196 -24.88 12.42 7.54
C ALA A 196 -25.79 12.13 6.33
N GLY A 197 -25.53 11.07 5.56
CA GLY A 197 -26.32 10.69 4.39
C GLY A 197 -26.06 11.56 3.15
N VAL A 198 -24.91 12.24 3.09
CA VAL A 198 -24.51 13.04 1.92
C VAL A 198 -24.08 12.12 0.78
N GLU A 199 -24.51 12.40 -0.43
CA GLU A 199 -24.19 11.60 -1.63
C GLU A 199 -23.35 12.38 -2.65
N SER A 200 -22.99 11.70 -3.74
CA SER A 200 -22.33 12.37 -4.87
C SER A 200 -23.31 13.34 -5.54
N GLY A 201 -22.90 14.59 -5.73
CA GLY A 201 -23.71 15.64 -6.34
C GLY A 201 -24.42 16.57 -5.34
N ASP A 202 -24.41 16.24 -4.04
CA ASP A 202 -24.71 17.20 -2.97
C ASP A 202 -23.56 18.21 -2.79
#